data_AF-A0A8M1KH10-F1
#
_entry.id   AF-A0A8M1KH10-F1
#
_cell.length_a   1.000
_cell.length_b   1.000
_cell.length_c   1.000
_cell.angle_alpha   90.00
_cell.angle_beta   90.00
_cell.angle_gamma   90.00
#
_symmetry.space_group_name_H-M   'P 1'
#
loop_
_entity.id
_entity.type
_entity.pdbx_description
1 polymer ?
#
loop_
_entity_poly.entity_id
_entity_poly.type
_entity_poly.pdbx_seq_one_letter_code
_entity_poly.pdbx_strand_id
1 'polypeptide(L)'
;MPNPNSDSSTPYSQPINHLLLQTGATCPSNMEHQECGNPCADTCSNQDRSKLCEEHCTDGCFCPNGTVFDDITQKGCVQLNDCPCYYKGKVYKVGESYSRPCQNCTCEQGRWSCTQLDCPGTCSLAGGSHISTFDGETYTFHGECSYVLAAVRDTHNCYTYIL
;
A
#
# COMPACT_ATOMS: atom_id res chain seq x y z
N MET A 1 -43.86 -25.89 16.10
CA MET A 1 -42.65 -26.63 16.49
C MET A 1 -41.63 -26.45 15.38
N PRO A 2 -40.67 -25.51 15.54
CA PRO A 2 -39.69 -25.18 14.50
C PRO A 2 -38.57 -26.23 14.40
N ASN A 3 -38.21 -26.54 13.16
CA ASN A 3 -37.17 -27.48 12.76
C ASN A 3 -35.76 -26.93 13.09
N PRO A 4 -34.89 -27.67 13.80
CA PRO A 4 -33.49 -27.30 13.99
C PRO A 4 -32.68 -27.71 12.75
N ASN A 5 -31.65 -26.95 12.43
CA ASN A 5 -30.65 -27.18 11.38
C ASN A 5 -30.97 -26.55 10.01
N SER A 6 -30.60 -25.28 9.88
CA SER A 6 -30.04 -24.76 8.63
C SER A 6 -28.98 -23.71 8.95
N ASP A 7 -27.92 -24.13 9.63
CA ASP A 7 -26.69 -23.34 9.65
C ASP A 7 -26.09 -23.39 8.24
N SER A 8 -26.36 -22.32 7.51
CA SER A 8 -25.80 -22.03 6.21
C SER A 8 -24.36 -21.55 6.40
N SER A 9 -23.45 -22.52 6.58
CA SER A 9 -22.01 -22.27 6.48
C SER A 9 -21.67 -21.97 5.03
N THR A 10 -21.51 -20.67 4.75
CA THR A 10 -20.97 -20.14 3.51
C THR A 10 -19.48 -20.54 3.38
N PRO A 11 -18.96 -20.77 2.16
CA PRO A 11 -17.56 -21.15 1.95
C PRO A 11 -16.71 -19.89 1.83
N TYR A 12 -16.48 -19.16 2.93
CA TYR A 12 -15.48 -18.10 3.00
C TYR A 12 -14.75 -18.19 4.34
N SER A 13 -13.43 -17.96 4.29
CA SER A 13 -12.44 -18.07 5.38
C SER A 13 -12.18 -19.47 5.93
N GLN A 14 -11.33 -20.24 5.25
CA GLN A 14 -10.41 -21.12 5.98
C GLN A 14 -9.24 -20.25 6.44
N PRO A 15 -9.06 -19.98 7.75
CA PRO A 15 -7.84 -19.37 8.22
C PRO A 15 -6.68 -20.33 7.92
N ILE A 16 -5.51 -19.77 7.59
CA ILE A 16 -4.27 -20.51 7.29
C ILE A 16 -3.86 -21.45 8.45
N ASN A 17 -4.49 -21.32 9.62
CA ASN A 17 -4.13 -21.97 10.87
C ASN A 17 -4.90 -23.28 11.19
N HIS A 18 -5.69 -23.83 10.28
CA HIS A 18 -6.31 -25.15 10.49
C HIS A 18 -5.60 -26.27 9.72
N LEU A 19 -4.31 -26.48 10.00
CA LEU A 19 -3.73 -27.81 9.83
C LEU A 19 -3.95 -28.57 11.13
N LEU A 20 -4.84 -29.55 11.09
CA LEU A 20 -5.04 -30.54 12.16
C LEU A 20 -3.66 -31.08 12.59
N LEU A 21 -3.40 -31.08 13.90
CA LEU A 21 -2.29 -31.80 14.54
C LEU A 21 -2.38 -33.29 14.18
N GLN A 22 -1.90 -33.65 12.98
CA GLN A 22 -1.42 -34.99 12.72
C GLN A 22 -0.01 -35.05 13.30
N THR A 23 0.18 -36.04 14.17
CA THR A 23 1.41 -36.34 14.89
C THR A 23 2.64 -36.18 13.97
N GLY A 24 3.44 -35.13 14.19
CA GLY A 24 4.64 -34.82 13.39
C GLY A 24 4.60 -33.57 12.52
N ALA A 25 3.53 -32.75 12.58
CA ALA A 25 3.47 -31.49 11.84
C ALA A 25 4.55 -30.49 12.32
N THR A 26 5.61 -30.34 11.52
CA THR A 26 6.57 -29.24 11.65
C THR A 26 6.01 -28.00 10.96
N CYS A 27 6.16 -26.84 11.58
CA CYS A 27 5.74 -25.57 10.99
C CYS A 27 6.40 -25.34 9.61
N PRO A 28 5.68 -24.74 8.64
CA PRO A 28 6.24 -24.47 7.33
C PRO A 28 7.31 -23.38 7.41
N SER A 29 8.28 -23.45 6.49
CA SER A 29 9.38 -22.47 6.38
C SER A 29 10.20 -22.39 7.68
N ASN A 30 10.44 -21.17 8.17
CA ASN A 30 11.13 -20.86 9.43
C ASN A 30 10.18 -20.34 10.51
N MET A 31 8.91 -20.75 10.48
CA MET A 31 7.93 -20.43 11.52
C MET A 31 8.11 -21.34 12.74
N GLU A 32 7.66 -20.88 13.90
CA GLU A 32 7.75 -21.60 15.16
C GLU A 32 6.35 -21.93 15.69
N HIS A 33 6.21 -23.13 16.28
CA HIS A 33 4.98 -23.51 16.96
C HIS A 33 4.83 -22.75 18.27
N GLN A 34 3.64 -22.20 18.52
CA GLN A 34 3.31 -21.52 19.76
C GLN A 34 1.89 -21.94 20.18
N GLU A 35 1.72 -22.25 21.47
CA GLU A 35 0.41 -22.62 22.04
C GLU A 35 -0.54 -21.41 22.18
N CYS A 36 0.01 -20.20 22.21
CA CYS A 36 -0.72 -18.94 22.34
C CYS A 36 -0.03 -17.84 21.51
N GLY A 37 -0.24 -17.87 20.20
CA GLY A 37 0.19 -16.83 19.27
C GLY A 37 -0.95 -15.90 18.86
N ASN A 38 -0.61 -14.70 18.40
CA ASN A 38 -1.60 -13.75 17.88
C ASN A 38 -2.11 -14.25 16.51
N PRO A 39 -3.43 -14.51 16.34
CA PRO A 39 -3.97 -15.00 15.06
C PRO A 39 -3.82 -13.97 13.91
N CYS A 40 -3.64 -12.69 14.24
CA CYS A 40 -3.34 -11.62 13.29
C CYS A 40 -1.83 -11.47 13.10
N ALA A 41 -1.25 -12.26 12.20
CA ALA A 41 0.17 -12.15 11.86
C ALA A 41 0.49 -10.82 11.15
N ASP A 42 1.57 -10.15 11.59
CA ASP A 42 2.16 -9.03 10.88
C ASP A 42 2.88 -9.52 9.62
N THR A 43 2.70 -8.80 8.53
CA THR A 43 3.31 -9.11 7.23
C THR A 43 4.11 -7.93 6.71
N CYS A 44 4.95 -8.15 5.69
CA CYS A 44 5.70 -7.07 5.06
C CYS A 44 4.78 -5.96 4.51
N SER A 45 3.61 -6.32 3.97
CA SER A 45 2.61 -5.35 3.50
C SER A 45 1.75 -4.74 4.62
N ASN A 46 1.59 -5.44 5.76
CA ASN A 46 0.75 -5.01 6.88
C ASN A 46 1.41 -5.29 8.23
N GLN A 47 2.24 -4.35 8.67
CA GLN A 47 3.22 -4.51 9.76
C GLN A 47 2.65 -4.22 11.15
N ASP A 48 1.45 -3.65 11.23
CA ASP A 48 0.81 -3.21 12.46
C ASP A 48 -0.52 -3.95 12.70
N ARG A 49 -0.74 -5.05 12.00
CA ARG A 49 -2.00 -5.82 12.04
C ARG A 49 -2.22 -6.44 13.41
N SER A 50 -1.15 -6.93 14.04
CA SER A 50 -1.19 -7.57 15.35
C SER A 50 -1.70 -6.62 16.44
N LYS A 51 -1.43 -5.31 16.32
CA LYS A 51 -1.82 -4.27 17.29
C LYS A 51 -3.32 -3.99 17.30
N LEU A 52 -4.00 -4.24 16.19
CA LEU A 52 -5.43 -4.03 16.03
C LEU A 52 -6.23 -5.34 16.19
N CYS A 53 -5.57 -6.42 16.60
CA CYS A 53 -6.22 -7.72 16.75
C CYS A 53 -7.02 -7.76 18.05
N GLU A 54 -8.34 -7.96 17.94
CA GLU A 54 -9.25 -8.11 19.08
C GLU A 54 -9.52 -9.58 19.41
N GLU A 55 -8.94 -10.51 18.66
CA GLU A 55 -9.13 -11.95 18.84
C GLU A 55 -8.26 -12.52 19.96
N HIS A 56 -8.72 -13.61 20.57
CA HIS A 56 -7.94 -14.37 21.53
C HIS A 56 -6.76 -15.09 20.86
N CYS A 57 -5.69 -15.33 21.62
CA CYS A 57 -4.56 -16.08 21.09
C CYS A 57 -4.96 -17.52 20.73
N THR A 58 -4.27 -18.10 19.74
CA THR A 58 -4.53 -19.45 19.25
C THR A 58 -3.25 -20.28 19.19
N ASP A 59 -3.40 -21.59 19.32
CA ASP A 59 -2.31 -22.55 19.05
C ASP A 59 -2.07 -22.63 17.54
N GLY A 60 -0.81 -22.57 17.11
CA GLY A 60 -0.46 -22.61 15.70
C GLY A 60 1.00 -22.30 15.40
N CYS A 61 1.29 -22.05 14.12
CA CYS A 61 2.62 -21.67 13.65
C CYS A 61 2.67 -20.16 13.41
N PHE A 62 3.64 -19.49 14.02
CA PHE A 62 3.78 -18.04 13.96
C PHE A 62 5.23 -17.65 13.67
N CYS A 63 5.42 -16.41 13.22
CA CYS A 63 6.77 -15.88 13.07
C CYS A 63 7.42 -15.62 14.44
N PRO A 64 8.72 -15.92 14.60
CA PRO A 64 9.44 -15.64 15.83
C PRO A 64 9.45 -14.14 16.13
N ASN A 65 9.59 -13.79 17.41
CA ASN A 65 9.53 -12.41 17.86
C ASN A 65 10.58 -11.53 17.13
N GLY A 66 10.16 -10.34 16.69
CA GLY A 66 10.99 -9.44 15.90
C GLY A 66 11.02 -9.73 14.40
N THR A 67 10.26 -10.72 13.91
CA THR A 67 10.11 -11.00 12.47
C THR A 67 8.66 -10.87 12.02
N VAL A 68 8.48 -10.65 10.71
CA VAL A 68 7.18 -10.54 10.05
C VAL A 68 7.13 -11.52 8.88
N PHE A 69 5.92 -11.94 8.49
CA PHE A 69 5.76 -12.86 7.37
C PHE A 69 5.91 -12.13 6.03
N ASP A 70 6.77 -12.65 5.16
CA ASP A 70 6.94 -12.14 3.79
C ASP A 70 5.78 -12.62 2.90
N ASP A 71 4.69 -11.85 2.90
CA ASP A 71 3.53 -12.07 2.06
C ASP A 71 3.78 -11.75 0.57
N ILE A 72 4.89 -11.08 0.26
CA ILE A 72 5.21 -10.59 -1.08
C ILE A 72 6.01 -11.62 -1.88
N THR A 73 7.10 -12.17 -1.30
CA THR A 73 7.93 -13.20 -1.96
C THR A 73 7.78 -14.59 -1.36
N GLN A 74 6.96 -14.75 -0.32
CA GLN A 74 6.62 -16.03 0.30
C GLN A 74 7.86 -16.79 0.81
N LYS A 75 8.89 -16.06 1.27
CA LYS A 75 10.12 -16.66 1.81
C LYS A 75 10.00 -17.15 3.25
N GLY A 76 8.87 -16.88 3.91
CA GLY A 76 8.67 -17.16 5.33
C GLY A 76 8.87 -15.90 6.18
N CYS A 77 9.41 -16.06 7.38
CA CYS A 77 9.58 -14.96 8.33
C CYS A 77 10.89 -14.21 8.09
N VAL A 78 10.80 -12.90 7.91
CA VAL A 78 11.94 -12.02 7.65
C VAL A 78 11.97 -10.87 8.66
N GLN A 79 13.12 -10.22 8.80
CA GLN A 79 13.19 -8.98 9.58
C GLN A 79 12.43 -7.86 8.87
N LEU A 80 11.86 -6.94 9.63
CA LEU A 80 11.14 -5.79 9.06
C LEU A 80 12.01 -4.97 8.08
N ASN A 81 13.30 -4.85 8.40
CA ASN A 81 14.29 -4.17 7.56
C ASN A 81 14.60 -4.89 6.24
N ASP A 82 14.27 -6.17 6.13
CA ASP A 82 14.49 -6.99 4.93
C ASP A 82 13.24 -7.12 4.06
N CYS A 83 12.12 -6.50 4.47
CA CYS A 83 10.87 -6.56 3.74
C CYS A 83 10.99 -5.90 2.35
N PRO A 84 10.70 -6.65 1.27
CA PRO A 84 10.65 -6.08 -0.06
C PRO A 84 9.41 -5.19 -0.23
N CYS A 85 9.41 -4.34 -1.26
CA CYS A 85 8.27 -3.53 -1.62
C CYS A 85 7.63 -4.03 -2.91
N TYR A 86 6.30 -3.94 -3.00
CA TYR A 86 5.56 -4.23 -4.22
C TYR A 86 5.08 -2.95 -4.88
N TYR A 87 5.27 -2.84 -6.19
CA TYR A 87 4.77 -1.72 -6.98
C TYR A 87 4.47 -2.12 -8.41
N LYS A 88 3.20 -1.91 -8.84
CA LYS A 88 2.73 -2.14 -10.21
C LYS A 88 3.18 -3.48 -10.82
N GLY A 89 3.00 -4.59 -10.09
CA GLY A 89 3.36 -5.93 -10.59
C GLY A 89 4.83 -6.31 -10.42
N LYS A 90 5.67 -5.42 -9.87
CA LYS A 90 7.09 -5.69 -9.66
C LYS A 90 7.45 -5.63 -8.19
N VAL A 91 8.30 -6.56 -7.77
CA VAL A 91 8.91 -6.61 -6.45
C VAL A 91 10.25 -5.87 -6.47
N TYR A 92 10.49 -5.05 -5.46
CA TYR A 92 11.71 -4.27 -5.25
C TYR A 92 12.37 -4.70 -3.95
N LYS A 93 13.69 -4.89 -3.98
CA LYS A 93 14.48 -5.13 -2.77
C LYS A 93 14.65 -3.84 -1.97
N VAL A 94 15.00 -3.99 -0.70
CA VAL A 94 15.32 -2.86 0.19
C VAL A 94 16.44 -2.03 -0.43
N GLY A 95 16.26 -0.71 -0.46
CA GLY A 95 17.17 0.23 -1.09
C GLY A 95 17.01 0.39 -2.61
N GLU A 96 16.24 -0.48 -3.29
CA GLU A 96 15.89 -0.24 -4.69
C GLU A 96 14.86 0.89 -4.79
N SER A 97 14.93 1.62 -5.90
CA SER A 97 14.07 2.77 -6.15
C SER A 97 13.41 2.70 -7.52
N TYR A 98 12.29 3.39 -7.64
CA TYR A 98 11.73 3.77 -8.92
C TYR A 98 11.54 5.27 -8.97
N SER A 99 11.72 5.84 -10.16
CA SER A 99 11.56 7.26 -10.39
C SER A 99 10.38 7.53 -11.31
N ARG A 100 9.61 8.56 -10.96
CA ARG A 100 8.63 9.25 -11.79
C ARG A 100 9.20 10.64 -12.14
N PRO A 101 8.65 11.35 -13.13
CA PRO A 101 9.17 12.66 -13.55
C PRO A 101 9.41 13.64 -12.39
N CYS A 102 8.56 13.60 -11.36
CA CYS A 102 8.57 14.56 -10.24
C CYS A 102 8.77 13.93 -8.87
N GLN A 103 9.10 12.64 -8.81
CA GLN A 103 9.15 11.93 -7.54
C GLN A 103 10.10 10.75 -7.64
N ASN A 104 10.93 10.58 -6.62
CA ASN A 104 11.76 9.39 -6.49
C ASN A 104 11.36 8.62 -5.23
N CYS A 105 11.11 7.32 -5.37
CA CYS A 105 10.67 6.47 -4.27
C CYS A 105 11.66 5.34 -4.04
N THR A 106 12.12 5.21 -2.80
CA THR A 106 13.01 4.15 -2.33
C THR A 106 12.24 3.18 -1.45
N CYS A 107 12.49 1.88 -1.62
CA CYS A 107 11.93 0.85 -0.77
C CYS A 107 12.66 0.80 0.57
N GLU A 108 11.95 1.06 1.66
CA GLU A 108 12.46 1.07 3.03
C GLU A 108 11.48 0.30 3.92
N GLN A 109 11.94 -0.80 4.51
CA GLN A 109 11.15 -1.60 5.46
C GLN A 109 9.77 -1.99 4.91
N GLY A 110 9.68 -2.51 3.68
CA GLY A 110 8.39 -2.86 3.05
C GLY A 110 7.48 -1.67 2.69
N ARG A 111 7.90 -0.42 2.96
CA ARG A 111 7.17 0.81 2.65
C ARG A 111 7.91 1.65 1.61
N TRP A 112 7.17 2.52 0.92
CA TRP A 112 7.75 3.45 -0.05
C TRP A 112 8.07 4.79 0.63
N SER A 113 9.36 5.12 0.67
CA SER A 113 9.88 6.43 1.10
C SER A 113 10.09 7.29 -0.14
N CYS A 114 9.20 8.26 -0.36
CA CYS A 114 9.18 9.05 -1.58
C CYS A 114 9.58 10.51 -1.34
N THR A 115 10.46 11.01 -2.19
CA THR A 115 10.91 12.41 -2.24
C THR A 115 10.31 13.09 -3.47
N GLN A 116 9.71 14.26 -3.27
CA GLN A 116 9.24 15.10 -4.37
C GLN A 116 10.42 15.90 -4.93
N LEU A 117 10.47 16.01 -6.26
CA LEU A 117 11.49 16.75 -6.99
C LEU A 117 10.88 18.03 -7.56
N ASP A 118 11.68 19.09 -7.68
CA ASP A 118 11.26 20.31 -8.37
C ASP A 118 10.95 19.99 -9.83
N CYS A 119 9.68 20.14 -10.18
CA CYS A 119 9.14 19.75 -11.46
C CYS A 119 8.44 20.93 -12.12
N PRO A 120 8.62 21.14 -13.43
CA PRO A 120 7.84 22.14 -14.14
C PRO A 120 6.37 21.71 -14.19
N GLY A 121 5.47 22.56 -13.70
CA GLY A 121 4.04 22.41 -13.94
C GLY A 121 3.73 22.76 -15.40
N THR A 122 2.83 22.01 -16.03
CA THR A 122 2.32 22.34 -17.38
C THR A 122 0.83 22.64 -17.29
N CYS A 123 0.42 23.80 -17.81
CA CYS A 123 -0.98 24.14 -18.04
C CYS A 123 -1.25 24.08 -19.56
N SER A 124 -2.37 23.51 -19.97
CA SER A 124 -2.71 23.34 -21.39
C SER A 124 -4.17 23.64 -21.71
N LEU A 125 -4.42 24.21 -22.88
CA LEU A 125 -5.76 24.39 -23.46
C LEU A 125 -5.88 23.53 -24.73
N ALA A 126 -6.81 22.57 -24.74
CA ALA A 126 -7.07 21.67 -25.85
C ALA A 126 -8.48 21.85 -26.40
N GLY A 127 -8.63 21.89 -27.73
CA GLY A 127 -9.94 21.97 -28.39
C GLY A 127 -10.74 23.24 -28.08
N GLY A 128 -10.10 24.30 -27.56
CA GLY A 128 -10.73 25.59 -27.25
C GLY A 128 -11.49 25.67 -25.94
N SER A 129 -11.91 24.53 -25.35
CA SER A 129 -12.69 24.50 -24.11
C SER A 129 -12.12 23.58 -23.03
N HIS A 130 -11.16 22.70 -23.32
CA HIS A 130 -10.60 21.79 -22.32
C HIS A 130 -9.34 22.39 -21.72
N ILE A 131 -9.38 22.68 -20.42
CA ILE A 131 -8.27 23.26 -19.66
C ILE A 131 -7.69 22.15 -18.78
N SER A 132 -6.37 22.00 -18.79
CA SER A 132 -5.62 21.24 -17.79
C SER A 132 -4.75 22.22 -17.01
N THR A 133 -4.93 22.29 -15.69
CA THR A 133 -4.22 23.22 -14.81
C THR A 133 -2.84 22.68 -14.41
N PHE A 134 -2.01 23.53 -13.80
CA PHE A 134 -0.63 23.17 -13.40
C PHE A 134 -0.55 22.03 -12.37
N ASP A 135 -1.60 21.82 -11.58
CA ASP A 135 -1.79 20.75 -10.60
C ASP A 135 -2.41 19.47 -11.19
N GLY A 136 -2.74 19.47 -12.48
CA GLY A 136 -3.25 18.30 -13.20
C GLY A 136 -4.76 18.13 -13.18
N GLU A 137 -5.51 19.08 -12.63
CA GLU A 137 -6.97 19.09 -12.70
C GLU A 137 -7.46 19.46 -14.11
N THR A 138 -8.57 18.86 -14.53
CA THR A 138 -9.12 19.05 -15.87
C THR A 138 -10.52 19.63 -15.85
N TYR A 139 -10.75 20.68 -16.61
CA TYR A 139 -12.02 21.40 -16.69
C TYR A 139 -12.46 21.57 -18.14
N THR A 140 -13.78 21.64 -18.34
CA THR A 140 -14.35 22.10 -19.61
C THR A 140 -15.03 23.43 -19.37
N PHE A 141 -14.60 24.45 -20.12
CA PHE A 141 -15.08 25.81 -19.98
C PHE A 141 -15.50 26.35 -21.35
N HIS A 142 -16.74 26.81 -21.42
CA HIS A 142 -17.32 27.43 -22.61
C HIS A 142 -17.59 28.90 -22.30
N GLY A 143 -16.63 29.75 -22.62
CA GLY A 143 -16.73 31.20 -22.46
C GLY A 143 -16.52 31.93 -23.78
N GLU A 144 -17.22 33.04 -23.96
CA GLU A 144 -17.16 33.88 -25.17
C GLU A 144 -16.46 35.23 -24.90
N CYS A 145 -15.50 35.25 -23.96
CA CYS A 145 -14.77 36.45 -23.56
C CYS A 145 -13.26 36.20 -23.57
N SER A 146 -12.47 37.26 -23.31
CA SER A 146 -11.03 37.12 -23.07
C SER A 146 -10.76 36.75 -21.62
N TYR A 147 -9.99 35.69 -21.38
CA TYR A 147 -9.66 35.18 -20.03
C TYR A 147 -8.15 35.08 -19.83
N VAL A 148 -7.71 35.24 -18.58
CA VAL A 148 -6.31 35.06 -18.19
C VAL A 148 -6.10 33.60 -17.78
N LEU A 149 -5.26 32.87 -18.53
CA LEU A 149 -4.96 31.46 -18.25
C LEU A 149 -3.84 31.28 -17.21
N ALA A 150 -2.83 32.16 -17.24
CA ALA A 150 -1.75 32.19 -16.26
C ALA A 150 -1.22 33.61 -16.10
N ALA A 151 -0.98 34.04 -14.86
CA ALA A 151 -0.29 35.27 -14.54
C ALA A 151 0.55 35.06 -13.28
N VAL A 152 1.79 35.54 -13.28
CA VAL A 152 2.65 35.51 -12.10
C VAL A 152 2.29 36.69 -11.22
N ARG A 153 2.02 36.44 -9.93
CA ARG A 153 1.82 37.49 -8.94
C ARG A 153 3.12 37.76 -8.21
N ASP A 154 3.69 38.95 -8.40
CA ASP A 154 4.86 39.39 -7.63
C ASP A 154 4.46 39.86 -6.22
N THR A 155 5.42 39.96 -5.29
CA THR A 155 5.24 40.51 -3.93
C THR A 155 4.74 41.96 -3.92
N HIS A 156 4.80 42.65 -5.06
CA HIS A 156 4.27 43.99 -5.30
C HIS A 156 2.89 44.03 -5.99
N ASN A 157 2.19 42.89 -6.10
CA ASN A 157 0.92 42.74 -6.84
C ASN A 157 1.00 43.11 -8.33
N CYS A 158 2.20 43.08 -8.94
CA CYS A 158 2.34 43.19 -10.39
C CYS A 158 2.04 41.85 -11.04
N TYR A 159 1.24 41.86 -12.12
CA TYR A 159 0.94 40.69 -12.93
C TYR A 159 1.88 40.66 -14.13
N THR A 160 2.66 39.59 -14.25
CA THR A 160 3.43 39.32 -15.49
C THR A 160 2.67 38.28 -16.32
N TYR A 161 2.36 38.63 -17.56
CA TYR A 161 1.74 37.74 -18.54
C TYR A 161 2.84 36.95 -19.24
N ILE A 162 2.81 35.62 -19.18
CA ILE A 162 3.75 34.75 -19.90
C ILE A 162 3.17 34.54 -21.30
N LEU A 163 3.81 35.12 -22.33
CA LEU A 163 3.46 34.97 -23.75
C LEU A 163 4.19 33.78 -24.38
#